data_AF-A0AAV8A9Z5-F1
#
_entry.id   AF-A0AAV8A9Z5-F1
#
_cell.length_a   1.000
_cell.length_b   1.000
_cell.length_c   1.000
_cell.angle_alpha   90.00
_cell.angle_beta   90.00
_cell.angle_gamma   90.00
#
_symmetry.space_group_name_H-M   'P 1'
#
loop_
_entity.id
_entity.type
_entity.pdbx_description
1 polymer ?
#
loop_
_entity_poly.entity_id
_entity_poly.type
_entity_poly.pdbx_seq_one_letter_code
_entity_poly.pdbx_strand_id
1 'polypeptide(L)'
;MEKEKETELEFDFEHFINKADKIHFKALDQSLLRTERFIVCKHWLRGLCKRGDDCEFLHVYDHRMMPVCYFWSKYERCSNDDCPFQHPKKGKKENHCPWFVRGFCKHGEKCRRPHNVMRACPNYIAGFCPFGPNCELGHPKFDLPEDDYDTASILKKNEFREILQKGNVEHQKKRQQQNFRKRKTWSKK
;
A
#
# COMPACT_ATOMS: atom_id res chain seq x y z
N MET A 1 -43.72 -35.73 6.38
CA MET A 1 -42.39 -35.21 6.00
C MET A 1 -42.61 -34.07 5.04
N GLU A 2 -42.98 -32.93 5.59
CA GLU A 2 -43.28 -31.71 4.84
C GLU A 2 -41.97 -30.98 4.58
N LYS A 3 -41.72 -30.63 3.31
CA LYS A 3 -40.58 -29.81 2.90
C LYS A 3 -41.03 -28.35 3.01
N GLU A 4 -40.37 -27.61 3.89
CA GLU A 4 -40.52 -26.16 4.02
C GLU A 4 -40.07 -25.50 2.69
N LYS A 5 -40.95 -24.70 2.09
CA LYS A 5 -40.64 -23.85 0.95
C LYS A 5 -40.25 -22.49 1.50
N GLU A 6 -38.97 -22.16 1.48
CA GLU A 6 -38.49 -20.80 1.70
C GLU A 6 -39.04 -19.91 0.57
N THR A 7 -39.89 -18.96 0.94
CA THR A 7 -40.45 -17.98 0.02
C THR A 7 -39.38 -16.93 -0.28
N GLU A 8 -38.77 -17.00 -1.45
CA GLU A 8 -37.99 -15.91 -2.04
C GLU A 8 -38.95 -14.73 -2.28
N LEU A 9 -38.92 -13.75 -1.36
CA LEU A 9 -39.62 -12.48 -1.52
C LEU A 9 -38.71 -11.54 -2.33
N GLU A 10 -38.93 -11.48 -3.63
CA GLU A 10 -38.28 -10.53 -4.53
C GLU A 10 -38.94 -9.15 -4.36
N PHE A 11 -38.13 -8.14 -4.00
CA PHE A 11 -38.59 -6.76 -3.79
C PHE A 11 -38.28 -5.92 -5.03
N ASP A 12 -39.28 -5.19 -5.57
CA ASP A 12 -39.18 -4.38 -6.79
C ASP A 12 -38.09 -3.28 -6.79
N PHE A 13 -37.47 -3.03 -5.63
CA PHE A 13 -36.39 -2.06 -5.46
C PHE A 13 -34.98 -2.64 -5.63
N GLU A 14 -34.81 -3.97 -5.70
CA GLU A 14 -33.49 -4.60 -5.86
C GLU A 14 -32.82 -4.21 -7.18
N HIS A 15 -33.60 -4.00 -8.25
CA HIS A 15 -33.07 -3.52 -9.52
C HIS A 15 -32.49 -2.10 -9.43
N PHE A 16 -33.07 -1.24 -8.58
CA PHE A 16 -32.57 0.12 -8.38
C PHE A 16 -31.29 0.16 -7.55
N ILE A 17 -31.17 -0.68 -6.52
CA ILE A 17 -29.94 -0.82 -5.72
C ILE A 17 -28.80 -1.37 -6.60
N ASN A 18 -29.05 -2.44 -7.35
CA ASN A 18 -28.07 -3.06 -8.25
C ASN A 18 -27.62 -2.12 -9.39
N LYS A 19 -28.47 -1.16 -9.80
CA LYS A 19 -28.13 -0.15 -10.81
C LYS A 19 -27.32 1.01 -10.24
N ALA A 20 -27.64 1.44 -9.01
CA ALA A 20 -26.85 2.44 -8.30
C ALA A 20 -25.42 1.93 -8.01
N ASP A 21 -25.27 0.67 -7.59
CA ASP A 21 -23.96 0.06 -7.33
C ASP A 21 -23.10 -0.06 -8.59
N LYS A 22 -23.70 -0.41 -9.73
CA LYS A 22 -22.99 -0.49 -11.03
C LYS A 22 -22.54 0.87 -11.58
N ILE A 23 -23.28 1.94 -11.28
CA ILE A 23 -22.92 3.31 -11.68
C ILE A 23 -21.85 3.88 -10.74
N HIS A 24 -21.94 3.57 -9.44
CA HIS A 24 -20.96 4.00 -8.44
C HIS A 24 -19.60 3.30 -8.62
N PHE A 25 -19.59 2.01 -9.00
CA PHE A 25 -18.36 1.24 -9.20
C PHE A 25 -17.56 1.70 -10.44
N LYS A 26 -18.24 2.14 -11.52
CA LYS A 26 -17.56 2.66 -12.72
C LYS A 26 -17.02 4.09 -12.57
N ALA A 27 -17.66 4.94 -11.76
CA ALA A 27 -17.20 6.32 -11.56
C ALA A 27 -16.03 6.43 -10.57
N LEU A 28 -15.93 5.52 -9.60
CA LEU A 28 -14.83 5.51 -8.62
C LEU A 28 -13.51 4.95 -9.19
N ASP A 29 -13.58 4.03 -10.15
CA ASP A 29 -12.41 3.40 -10.77
C ASP A 29 -11.61 4.37 -11.67
N GLN A 30 -12.30 5.26 -12.39
CA GLN A 30 -11.66 6.29 -13.23
C GLN A 30 -10.86 7.33 -12.41
N SER A 31 -11.19 7.50 -11.14
CA SER A 31 -10.52 8.45 -10.23
C SER A 31 -9.30 7.82 -9.51
N LEU A 32 -9.33 6.51 -9.25
CA LEU A 32 -8.24 5.76 -8.62
C LEU A 32 -7.13 5.38 -9.62
N LEU A 33 -7.46 5.22 -10.91
CA LEU A 33 -6.48 4.96 -11.97
C LEU A 33 -5.60 6.19 -12.32
N ARG A 34 -5.95 7.40 -11.86
CA ARG A 34 -5.13 8.62 -12.07
C ARG A 34 -4.15 8.89 -10.91
N THR A 35 -4.30 8.21 -9.78
CA THR A 35 -3.54 8.55 -8.57
C THR A 35 -2.26 7.74 -8.42
N GLU A 36 -1.23 8.11 -9.20
CA GLU A 36 0.18 7.90 -8.81
C GLU A 36 0.58 8.77 -7.59
N ARG A 37 -0.37 9.53 -7.05
CA ARG A 37 -0.18 10.49 -5.94
C ARG A 37 -0.56 9.82 -4.63
N PHE A 38 0.45 9.52 -3.81
CA PHE A 38 0.28 8.77 -2.55
C PHE A 38 0.09 9.64 -1.31
N ILE A 39 0.18 10.98 -1.40
CA ILE A 39 0.17 11.85 -0.21
C ILE A 39 -0.86 12.96 -0.38
N VAL A 40 -1.72 13.14 0.63
CA VAL A 40 -2.72 14.21 0.70
C VAL A 40 -2.05 15.58 0.72
N CYS A 41 -2.56 16.48 -0.11
CA CYS A 41 -2.08 17.85 -0.20
C CYS A 41 -2.38 18.65 1.08
N LYS A 42 -1.33 19.06 1.81
CA LYS A 42 -1.49 19.89 3.02
C LYS A 42 -2.19 21.24 2.78
N HIS A 43 -2.08 21.79 1.56
CA HIS A 43 -2.69 23.08 1.21
C HIS A 43 -4.16 22.94 0.85
N TRP A 44 -4.54 21.81 0.25
CA TRP A 44 -5.93 21.51 -0.10
C TRP A 44 -6.78 21.28 1.14
N LEU A 45 -6.25 20.59 2.16
CA LEU A 45 -6.91 20.45 3.47
C LEU A 45 -7.29 21.78 4.11
N ARG A 46 -6.58 22.87 3.75
CA ARG A 46 -6.83 24.23 4.24
C ARG A 46 -7.61 25.10 3.25
N GLY A 47 -8.00 24.57 2.10
CA GLY A 47 -8.64 25.33 1.02
C GLY A 47 -7.72 26.34 0.30
N LEU A 48 -6.40 26.26 0.53
CA LEU A 48 -5.41 27.22 0.00
C LEU A 48 -4.71 26.74 -1.28
N CYS A 49 -5.05 25.55 -1.77
CA CYS A 49 -4.41 25.01 -2.96
C CYS A 49 -4.90 25.72 -4.22
N LYS A 50 -4.00 26.44 -4.91
CA LYS A 50 -4.28 27.12 -6.18
C LYS A 50 -4.12 26.24 -7.41
N ARG A 51 -3.59 25.01 -7.25
CA ARG A 51 -3.25 24.11 -8.36
C ARG A 51 -4.41 23.23 -8.82
N GLY A 52 -5.53 23.20 -8.09
CA GLY A 52 -6.69 22.36 -8.44
C GLY A 52 -6.29 20.90 -8.73
N ASP A 53 -6.85 20.30 -9.77
CA ASP A 53 -6.60 18.89 -10.12
C ASP A 53 -5.18 18.62 -10.67
N ASP A 54 -4.46 19.69 -11.03
CA ASP A 54 -3.05 19.65 -11.46
C ASP A 54 -2.06 19.69 -10.28
N CYS A 55 -2.56 19.61 -9.05
CA CYS A 55 -1.71 19.45 -7.87
C CYS A 55 -0.99 18.11 -7.88
N GLU A 56 0.31 18.10 -7.58
CA GLU A 56 1.11 16.88 -7.49
C GLU A 56 0.70 15.98 -6.31
N PHE A 57 -0.04 16.54 -5.37
CA PHE A 57 -0.54 15.86 -4.18
C PHE A 57 -2.02 15.48 -4.34
N LEU A 58 -2.45 14.50 -3.56
CA LEU A 58 -3.80 13.97 -3.57
C LEU A 58 -4.79 15.00 -2.99
N HIS A 59 -5.87 15.28 -3.73
CA HIS A 59 -7.00 16.12 -3.31
C HIS A 59 -8.19 15.26 -2.90
N VAL A 60 -7.91 14.24 -2.08
CA VAL A 60 -8.90 13.33 -1.51
C VAL A 60 -8.53 13.17 -0.05
N TYR A 61 -9.55 13.15 0.81
CA TYR A 61 -9.33 12.93 2.22
C TYR A 61 -9.18 11.42 2.46
N ASP A 62 -7.96 10.99 2.73
CA ASP A 62 -7.65 9.63 3.15
C ASP A 62 -6.61 9.68 4.27
N HIS A 63 -6.96 9.13 5.44
CA HIS A 63 -6.08 9.06 6.61
C HIS A 63 -4.80 8.23 6.34
N ARG A 64 -4.87 7.21 5.46
CA ARG A 64 -3.71 6.36 5.13
C ARG A 64 -2.67 7.06 4.27
N MET A 65 -3.10 8.06 3.52
CA MET A 65 -2.25 8.88 2.66
C MET A 65 -1.96 10.25 3.29
N MET A 66 -2.38 10.48 4.54
CA MET A 66 -2.15 11.74 5.22
C MET A 66 -0.66 11.89 5.57
N PRO A 67 -0.05 13.09 5.40
CA PRO A 67 1.31 13.30 5.82
C PRO A 67 1.51 13.09 7.33
N VAL A 68 2.75 12.79 7.71
CA VAL A 68 3.14 12.61 9.11
C VAL A 68 2.96 13.91 9.89
N CYS A 69 2.42 13.81 11.09
CA CYS A 69 2.26 14.93 12.00
C CYS A 69 3.62 15.53 12.36
N TYR A 70 3.79 16.85 12.15
CA TYR A 70 5.03 17.56 12.46
C TYR A 70 5.39 17.48 13.95
N PHE A 71 4.41 17.70 14.83
CA PHE A 71 4.61 17.66 16.28
C PHE A 71 4.98 16.25 16.76
N TRP A 72 4.32 15.23 16.23
CA TRP A 72 4.64 13.84 16.53
C TRP A 72 6.03 13.44 16.04
N SER A 73 6.41 13.84 14.82
CA SER A 73 7.72 13.51 14.25
C SER A 73 8.87 14.17 15.02
N LYS A 74 8.66 15.37 15.58
CA LYS A 74 9.71 16.15 16.23
C LYS A 74 9.76 15.98 17.75
N TYR A 75 8.60 15.90 18.40
CA TYR A 75 8.47 15.90 19.86
C TYR A 75 7.86 14.62 20.41
N GLU A 76 7.46 13.68 19.54
CA GLU A 76 6.80 12.41 19.91
C GLU A 76 5.53 12.59 20.76
N ARG A 77 4.99 13.81 20.72
CA ARG A 77 3.77 14.21 21.41
C ARG A 77 3.00 15.14 20.49
N CYS A 78 1.75 14.81 20.26
CA CYS A 78 0.78 15.73 19.66
C CYS A 78 -0.17 16.19 20.76
N SER A 79 -0.57 17.46 20.73
CA SER A 79 -1.52 18.01 21.71
C SER A 79 -2.99 17.76 21.33
N ASN A 80 -3.23 17.30 20.10
CA ASN A 80 -4.56 17.00 19.59
C ASN A 80 -4.76 15.48 19.60
N ASP A 81 -5.79 15.01 20.29
CA ASP A 81 -6.15 13.59 20.35
C ASP A 81 -6.68 13.09 18.99
N ASP A 82 -7.54 13.88 18.34
CA ASP A 82 -8.03 13.62 16.98
C ASP A 82 -7.18 14.33 15.91
N CYS A 83 -5.88 14.04 15.89
CA CYS A 83 -5.00 14.60 14.87
C CYS A 83 -5.29 13.98 13.49
N PRO A 84 -5.61 14.77 12.44
CA PRO A 84 -5.85 14.22 11.11
C PRO A 84 -4.58 13.61 10.50
N PHE A 85 -3.40 14.11 10.91
CA PHE A 85 -2.08 13.68 10.43
C PHE A 85 -1.62 12.37 11.06
N GLN A 86 -0.75 11.65 10.36
CA GLN A 86 -0.28 10.34 10.85
C GLN A 86 0.64 10.46 12.06
N HIS A 87 0.37 9.61 13.05
CA HIS A 87 1.22 9.34 14.21
C HIS A 87 1.90 7.97 14.05
N PRO A 88 3.01 7.86 13.29
CA PRO A 88 3.73 6.61 13.15
C PRO A 88 4.25 6.19 14.53
N LYS A 89 3.79 5.05 15.03
CA LYS A 89 4.31 4.43 16.25
C LYS A 89 5.71 3.93 15.97
N LYS A 90 6.72 4.50 16.65
CA LYS A 90 8.08 3.97 16.62
C LYS A 90 8.15 2.71 17.50
N GLY A 91 7.75 1.58 16.94
CA GLY A 91 7.79 0.27 17.60
C GLY A 91 6.57 -0.57 17.20
N LYS A 92 6.68 -1.78 16.68
CA LYS A 92 7.73 -2.80 16.78
C LYS A 92 8.19 -3.14 15.36
N LYS A 93 9.47 -2.95 15.03
CA LYS A 93 10.03 -3.81 13.98
C LYS A 93 10.22 -5.16 14.65
N GLU A 94 9.16 -5.98 14.65
CA GLU A 94 9.19 -7.39 15.04
C GLU A 94 10.01 -8.23 14.04
N ASN A 95 11.05 -7.61 13.50
CA ASN A 95 12.04 -8.26 12.68
C ASN A 95 13.01 -8.88 13.67
N HIS A 96 12.60 -10.03 14.22
CA HIS A 96 13.49 -10.95 14.89
C HIS A 96 14.78 -11.10 14.07
N CYS A 97 15.90 -11.34 14.75
CA CYS A 97 17.14 -11.60 14.03
C CYS A 97 16.98 -12.89 13.18
N PRO A 98 17.08 -12.83 11.84
CA PRO A 98 16.89 -14.02 11.00
C PRO A 98 17.92 -15.10 11.31
N TRP A 99 19.15 -14.68 11.63
CA TRP A 99 20.23 -15.57 12.04
C TRP A 99 19.94 -16.27 13.37
N PHE A 100 19.33 -15.56 14.32
CA PHE A 100 18.96 -16.14 15.62
C PHE A 100 17.80 -17.12 15.51
N VAL A 101 16.79 -16.82 14.68
CA VAL A 101 15.69 -17.74 14.41
C VAL A 101 16.17 -19.03 13.73
N ARG A 102 17.26 -18.95 12.96
CA ARG A 102 17.95 -20.12 12.40
C ARG A 102 18.77 -20.91 13.43
N GLY A 103 18.92 -20.39 14.66
CA GLY A 103 19.57 -21.05 15.79
C GLY A 103 20.82 -20.34 16.31
N PHE A 104 21.55 -19.60 15.48
CA PHE A 104 22.78 -18.93 15.92
C PHE A 104 22.99 -17.58 15.25
N CYS A 105 23.16 -16.53 16.08
CA CYS A 105 23.57 -15.22 15.61
C CYS A 105 25.02 -14.94 16.04
N LYS A 106 25.89 -14.62 15.08
CA LYS A 106 27.29 -14.23 15.32
C LYS A 106 27.47 -13.03 16.27
N HIS A 107 26.43 -12.18 16.39
CA HIS A 107 26.45 -11.01 17.26
C HIS A 107 26.01 -11.31 18.70
N GLY A 108 25.49 -12.53 18.96
CA GLY A 108 25.01 -12.93 20.28
C GLY A 108 24.03 -11.91 20.88
N GLU A 109 24.16 -11.66 22.17
CA GLU A 109 23.30 -10.71 22.91
C GLU A 109 23.46 -9.25 22.45
N LYS A 110 24.55 -8.92 21.74
CA LYS A 110 24.81 -7.56 21.25
C LYS A 110 24.16 -7.27 19.89
N CYS A 111 23.28 -8.14 19.41
CA CYS A 111 22.64 -7.96 18.11
C CYS A 111 21.65 -6.79 18.12
N ARG A 112 21.65 -5.99 17.03
CA ARG A 112 20.73 -4.87 16.84
C ARG A 112 19.26 -5.31 16.71
N ARG A 113 19.02 -6.53 16.25
CA ARG A 113 17.67 -7.11 16.12
C ARG A 113 17.35 -7.93 17.37
N PRO A 114 16.10 -7.92 17.85
CA PRO A 114 15.71 -8.70 19.03
C PRO A 114 15.91 -10.20 18.79
N HIS A 115 16.49 -10.86 19.79
CA HIS A 115 16.65 -12.31 19.88
C HIS A 115 15.56 -12.86 20.81
N ASN A 116 14.36 -13.07 20.28
CA ASN A 116 13.28 -13.67 21.06
C ASN A 116 13.43 -15.19 21.02
N VAL A 117 13.73 -15.81 22.17
CA VAL A 117 13.73 -17.27 22.32
C VAL A 117 12.29 -17.72 22.55
N MET A 118 11.69 -18.36 21.56
CA MET A 118 10.41 -19.03 21.74
C MET A 118 10.66 -20.42 22.36
N ARG A 119 9.85 -20.83 23.32
CA ARG A 119 9.91 -22.20 23.86
C ARG A 119 9.52 -23.16 22.75
N ALA A 120 10.42 -24.09 22.40
CA ALA A 120 10.17 -25.00 21.30
C ALA A 120 8.98 -25.93 21.59
N CYS A 121 8.11 -26.14 20.60
CA CYS A 121 6.95 -27.01 20.73
C CYS A 121 7.38 -28.48 20.85
N PRO A 122 7.04 -29.18 21.95
CA PRO A 122 7.39 -30.60 22.11
C PRO A 122 6.83 -31.49 21.00
N ASN A 123 5.58 -31.25 20.59
CA ASN A 123 4.90 -32.02 19.55
C ASN A 123 5.53 -31.80 18.17
N TYR A 124 5.96 -30.57 17.87
CA TYR A 124 6.64 -30.27 16.62
C TYR A 124 8.05 -30.88 16.56
N ILE A 125 8.80 -30.84 17.66
CA ILE A 125 10.09 -31.53 17.76
C ILE A 125 9.91 -33.05 17.63
N ALA A 126 8.82 -33.60 18.16
CA ALA A 126 8.47 -35.01 17.99
C ALA A 126 8.02 -35.37 16.55
N GLY A 127 7.87 -34.38 15.67
CA GLY A 127 7.65 -34.56 14.23
C GLY A 127 6.33 -33.99 13.71
N PHE A 128 5.32 -33.79 14.57
CA PHE A 128 4.03 -33.27 14.13
C PHE A 128 3.30 -32.49 15.23
N CYS A 129 2.97 -31.23 14.93
CA CYS A 129 2.13 -30.41 15.78
C CYS A 129 0.76 -30.20 15.12
N PRO A 130 -0.37 -30.56 15.79
CA PRO A 130 -1.72 -30.40 15.22
C PRO A 130 -2.10 -28.94 14.97
N PHE A 131 -1.43 -28.00 15.62
CA PHE A 131 -1.65 -26.56 15.45
C PHE A 131 -0.86 -25.95 14.28
N GLY A 132 0.06 -26.72 13.67
CA GLY A 132 0.83 -26.28 12.50
C GLY A 132 1.55 -24.93 12.71
N PRO A 133 1.58 -24.03 11.72
CA PRO A 133 2.28 -22.74 11.82
C PRO A 133 1.65 -21.77 12.83
N ASN A 134 0.44 -22.02 13.30
CA ASN A 134 -0.29 -21.16 14.25
C ASN A 134 -0.12 -21.60 15.71
N CYS A 135 0.83 -22.49 16.01
CA CYS A 135 1.08 -22.93 17.38
C CYS A 135 1.60 -21.77 18.25
N GLU A 136 1.12 -21.70 19.50
CA GLU A 136 1.59 -20.72 20.49
C GLU A 136 3.06 -20.93 20.88
N LEU A 137 3.58 -22.14 20.67
CA LEU A 137 4.95 -22.53 20.93
C LEU A 137 5.81 -22.40 19.66
N GLY A 138 7.11 -22.13 19.85
CA GLY A 138 8.04 -21.92 18.75
C GLY A 138 8.26 -23.19 17.92
N HIS A 139 8.05 -23.08 16.61
CA HIS A 139 8.42 -24.12 15.65
C HIS A 139 9.74 -23.71 14.97
N PRO A 140 10.87 -24.37 15.25
CA PRO A 140 12.13 -24.09 14.55
C PRO A 140 11.97 -24.37 13.05
N LYS A 141 12.28 -23.37 12.23
CA LYS A 141 12.32 -23.50 10.77
C LYS A 141 13.75 -23.84 10.35
N PHE A 142 13.97 -25.08 9.93
CA PHE A 142 15.29 -25.57 9.49
C PHE A 142 15.54 -25.30 8.01
N ASP A 143 14.49 -25.00 7.24
CA ASP A 143 14.58 -24.73 5.82
C ASP A 143 15.40 -23.46 5.54
N LEU A 144 16.14 -23.47 4.43
CA LEU A 144 16.72 -22.25 3.87
C LEU A 144 15.58 -21.26 3.62
N PRO A 145 15.78 -19.95 3.82
CA PRO A 145 14.85 -18.98 3.27
C PRO A 145 14.70 -19.32 1.80
N GLU A 146 13.49 -19.73 1.38
CA GLU A 146 13.08 -19.46 0.02
C GLU A 146 13.21 -17.95 -0.06
N ASP A 147 14.15 -17.48 -0.88
CA ASP A 147 14.31 -16.05 -1.03
C ASP A 147 12.94 -15.53 -1.46
N ASP A 148 12.30 -14.75 -0.58
CA ASP A 148 11.17 -13.89 -0.89
C ASP A 148 11.65 -12.77 -1.84
N TYR A 149 12.44 -13.11 -2.87
CA TYR A 149 12.46 -12.37 -4.12
C TYR A 149 11.03 -12.48 -4.65
N ASP A 150 10.18 -11.58 -4.19
CA ASP A 150 8.93 -11.20 -4.84
C ASP A 150 9.27 -10.90 -6.31
N THR A 151 9.27 -11.95 -7.13
CA THR A 151 9.38 -11.85 -8.59
C THR A 151 8.26 -10.95 -9.09
N ALA A 152 7.10 -10.99 -8.43
CA ALA A 152 5.99 -10.06 -8.62
C ALA A 152 6.36 -8.58 -8.36
N SER A 153 7.12 -8.28 -7.30
CA SER A 153 7.55 -6.91 -6.98
C SER A 153 8.65 -6.41 -7.92
N ILE A 154 9.54 -7.29 -8.41
CA ILE A 154 10.56 -6.96 -9.40
C ILE A 154 9.93 -6.74 -10.78
N LEU A 155 9.01 -7.61 -11.21
CA LEU A 155 8.27 -7.47 -12.46
C LEU A 155 7.46 -6.17 -12.47
N LYS A 156 6.70 -5.86 -11.40
CA LYS A 156 5.98 -4.58 -11.27
C LYS A 156 6.92 -3.36 -11.32
N LYS A 157 8.09 -3.45 -10.69
CA LYS A 157 9.08 -2.34 -10.70
C LYS A 157 9.71 -2.15 -12.08
N ASN A 158 9.91 -3.24 -12.83
CA ASN A 158 10.43 -3.20 -14.19
C ASN A 158 9.38 -2.67 -15.18
N GLU A 159 8.13 -3.12 -15.08
CA GLU A 159 7.00 -2.59 -15.85
C GLU A 159 6.81 -1.09 -15.60
N PHE A 160 6.84 -0.66 -14.34
CA PHE A 160 6.74 0.76 -13.97
C PHE A 160 7.86 1.60 -14.59
N ARG A 161 9.10 1.07 -14.61
CA ARG A 161 10.26 1.75 -15.21
C ARG A 161 10.13 1.89 -16.73
N GLU A 162 9.54 0.89 -17.38
CA GLU A 162 9.30 0.89 -18.83
C GLU A 162 8.17 1.86 -19.23
N ILE A 163 7.10 1.95 -18.43
CA ILE A 163 5.99 2.90 -18.62
C ILE A 163 6.50 4.35 -18.49
N LEU A 164 7.34 4.65 -17.50
CA LEU A 164 7.93 5.97 -17.32
C LEU A 164 8.84 6.37 -18.50
N GLN A 165 9.60 5.43 -19.07
CA GLN A 165 10.40 5.70 -20.26
C GLN A 165 9.53 5.96 -21.50
N LYS A 166 8.45 5.18 -21.69
CA LYS A 166 7.51 5.38 -22.81
C LYS A 166 6.81 6.74 -22.71
N GLY A 167 6.36 7.15 -21.53
CA GLY A 167 5.75 8.46 -21.28
C GLY A 167 6.67 9.64 -21.58
N ASN A 168 7.95 9.56 -21.18
CA ASN A 168 8.93 10.60 -21.46
C ASN A 168 9.26 10.74 -22.96
N VAL A 169 9.39 9.62 -23.68
CA VAL A 169 9.65 9.64 -25.13
C VAL A 169 8.46 10.24 -25.89
N GLU A 170 7.23 9.93 -25.47
CA GLU A 170 6.02 10.46 -26.12
C GLU A 170 5.85 11.96 -25.87
N HIS A 171 6.14 12.42 -24.64
CA HIS A 171 6.13 13.84 -24.30
C HIS A 171 7.20 14.63 -25.06
N GLN A 172 8.38 14.05 -25.28
CA GLN A 172 9.46 14.65 -26.06
C GLN A 172 9.09 14.76 -27.54
N LYS A 173 8.45 13.73 -28.12
CA LYS A 173 7.93 13.76 -29.50
C LYS A 173 6.83 14.81 -29.68
N LYS A 174 5.88 14.91 -28.74
CA LYS A 174 4.83 15.95 -28.75
C LYS A 174 5.42 17.36 -28.67
N ARG A 175 6.45 17.60 -27.84
CA ARG A 175 7.18 18.88 -27.78
C ARG A 175 7.92 19.18 -29.08
N GLN A 176 8.58 18.21 -29.69
CA GLN A 176 9.26 18.38 -30.98
C GLN A 176 8.26 18.70 -32.10
N GLN A 177 7.12 18.03 -32.13
CA GLN A 177 6.08 18.23 -33.15
C GLN A 177 5.35 19.58 -32.99
N GLN A 178 5.12 20.04 -31.75
CA GLN A 178 4.63 21.39 -31.48
C GLN A 178 5.67 22.46 -31.87
N ASN A 179 6.95 22.24 -31.58
CA ASN A 179 8.02 23.14 -32.03
C ASN A 179 8.14 23.18 -33.56
N PHE A 180 7.92 22.06 -34.25
CA PHE A 180 7.91 22.00 -35.71
C PHE A 180 6.71 22.75 -36.32
N ARG A 181 5.52 22.64 -35.71
CA ARG A 181 4.33 23.42 -36.11
C ARG A 181 4.54 24.93 -35.91
N LYS A 182 5.14 25.33 -34.78
CA LYS A 182 5.48 26.74 -34.48
C LYS A 182 6.52 27.33 -35.44
N ARG A 183 7.50 26.54 -35.90
CA ARG A 183 8.48 26.97 -36.91
C ARG A 183 7.84 27.16 -38.30
N LYS A 184 6.89 26.29 -38.69
CA LYS A 184 6.16 26.45 -39.96
C LYS A 184 5.23 27.68 -40.00
N THR A 185 4.70 28.11 -38.86
CA THR A 185 3.86 29.32 -38.76
C THR A 185 4.67 30.62 -38.75
N TRP A 186 5.97 30.58 -38.44
CA TRP A 186 6.87 31.74 -38.46
C TRP A 186 7.46 32.02 -39.85
N SER A 187 7.48 31.03 -40.75
CA SER A 187 8.05 31.14 -42.11
C SER A 187 7.05 31.64 -43.17
N LYS A 188 5.82 32.01 -42.76
CA LYS A 188 4.74 32.52 -43.64
C LYS A 188 4.36 33.98 -43.35
N LYS A 189 5.26 34.74 -42.70
CA LYS A 189 5.16 36.18 -42.52
C LYS A 189 6.29 36.86 -43.27
#